data_AF-A0A0K8TLS7-F1
#
_entry.id   AF-A0A0K8TLS7-F1
#
_cell.length_a   1.000
_cell.length_b   1.000
_cell.length_c   1.000
_cell.angle_alpha   90.00
_cell.angle_beta   90.00
_cell.angle_gamma   90.00
#
_symmetry.space_group_name_H-M   'P 1'
#
loop_
_entity.id
_entity.type
_entity.pdbx_description
1 polymer ?
#
loop_
_entity_poly.entity_id
_entity_poly.type
_entity_poly.pdbx_seq_one_letter_code
_entity_poly.pdbx_strand_id
1 'polypeptide(L)'
;MYQQFMNEAQASIANLSSDELKELLNDDDKLEERIDELLARLEEEKEAMLSENRAIAEENLSKEPVLVELKGKLNELSTQGKELCSVVQEKLVEIKSKSNNVNADTALALLQAAAAEIEEESENKVKKLLDNELSLEDFLEEFMPSRKTMHLRKLKAEKMTELLRQPKPQPPNRNSGYYPGSTGGLPYPSAGSVPYPLGPMPMPMPGISRPYF
;
A
#
# COMPACT_ATOMS: atom_id res chain seq x y z
N MET A 1 35.54 -32.47 23.85
CA MET A 1 34.36 -33.12 24.46
C MET A 1 34.77 -34.24 25.41
N TYR A 2 35.44 -35.30 24.92
CA TYR A 2 35.88 -36.43 25.78
C TYR A 2 36.88 -36.11 26.89
N GLN A 3 37.68 -35.04 26.75
CA GLN A 3 38.68 -34.63 27.75
C GLN A 3 38.07 -34.36 29.14
N GLN A 4 36.85 -33.80 29.19
CA GLN A 4 36.18 -33.48 30.45
C GLN A 4 35.73 -34.75 31.17
N PHE A 5 35.17 -35.72 30.44
CA PHE A 5 34.78 -37.02 30.96
C PHE A 5 35.99 -37.86 31.40
N MET A 6 37.10 -37.79 30.67
CA MET A 6 38.35 -38.45 31.09
C MET A 6 38.92 -37.84 32.38
N ASN A 7 38.80 -36.53 32.57
CA ASN A 7 39.21 -35.87 33.80
C ASN A 7 38.28 -36.21 34.98
N GLU A 8 36.96 -36.28 34.75
CA GLU A 8 35.99 -36.73 35.76
C GLU A 8 36.18 -38.22 36.12
N ALA A 9 36.47 -39.07 35.14
CA ALA A 9 36.81 -40.49 35.37
C ALA A 9 38.10 -40.64 36.18
N GLN A 10 39.15 -39.88 35.84
CA GLN A 10 40.41 -39.87 36.59
C GLN A 10 40.20 -39.37 38.02
N ALA A 11 39.37 -38.34 38.23
CA ALA A 11 39.06 -37.83 39.56
C ALA A 11 38.24 -38.82 40.39
N SER A 12 37.32 -39.57 39.76
CA SER A 12 36.50 -40.59 40.42
C SER A 12 37.33 -41.72 41.04
N ILE A 13 38.43 -42.12 40.38
CA ILE A 13 39.30 -43.20 40.85
C ILE A 13 40.53 -42.73 41.66
N ALA A 14 40.83 -41.43 41.67
CA ALA A 14 42.05 -40.89 42.29
C ALA A 14 42.14 -41.06 43.82
N ASN A 15 41.00 -41.24 44.49
CA ASN A 15 40.93 -41.39 45.96
C ASN A 15 40.83 -42.84 46.43
N LEU A 16 40.83 -43.82 45.51
CA LEU A 16 40.74 -45.25 45.82
C LEU A 16 42.10 -45.79 46.31
N SER A 17 42.07 -46.74 47.23
CA SER A 17 43.26 -47.45 47.70
C SER A 17 43.77 -48.46 46.66
N SER A 18 45.01 -48.94 46.83
CA SER A 18 45.60 -49.91 45.90
C SER A 18 44.82 -51.23 45.82
N ASP A 19 44.11 -51.61 46.87
CA ASP A 19 43.34 -52.86 46.90
C ASP A 19 41.98 -52.67 46.20
N GLU A 20 41.32 -51.52 46.40
CA GLU A 20 40.09 -51.14 45.70
C GLU A 20 40.32 -50.92 44.19
N LEU A 21 41.46 -50.33 43.80
CA LEU A 21 41.85 -50.19 42.39
C LEU A 21 42.11 -51.54 41.71
N LYS A 22 42.68 -52.51 42.44
CA LYS A 22 42.86 -53.88 41.93
C LYS A 22 41.54 -54.61 41.81
N GLU A 23 40.62 -54.40 42.75
CA GLU A 23 39.29 -54.98 42.68
C GLU A 23 38.52 -54.42 41.48
N LEU A 24 38.53 -53.10 41.30
CA LEU A 24 37.91 -52.42 40.16
C LEU A 24 38.52 -52.82 38.80
N LEU A 25 39.83 -53.12 38.77
CA LEU A 25 40.50 -53.59 37.55
C LEU A 25 40.15 -55.04 37.19
N ASN A 26 39.76 -55.87 38.17
CA ASN A 26 39.50 -57.29 37.98
C ASN A 26 38.00 -57.63 37.92
N ASP A 27 37.13 -56.63 38.08
CA ASP A 27 35.67 -56.75 38.07
C ASP A 27 35.10 -55.76 37.05
N ASP A 28 34.85 -56.26 35.83
CA ASP A 28 34.36 -55.47 34.72
C ASP A 28 32.96 -54.86 35.01
N ASP A 29 32.13 -55.55 35.80
CA ASP A 29 30.79 -55.07 36.16
C ASP A 29 30.87 -53.81 37.04
N LYS A 30 31.82 -53.78 37.98
CA LYS A 30 32.06 -52.59 38.83
C LYS A 30 32.65 -51.43 38.05
N LEU A 31 33.48 -51.72 37.05
CA LEU A 31 34.03 -50.70 36.15
C LEU A 31 32.91 -50.08 35.31
N GLU A 32 32.01 -50.91 34.77
CA GLU A 32 30.86 -50.47 33.97
C GLU A 32 29.87 -49.63 34.80
N GLU A 33 29.54 -50.05 36.03
CA GLU A 33 28.70 -49.26 36.95
C GLU A 33 29.27 -47.86 37.20
N ARG A 34 30.60 -47.73 37.29
CA ARG A 34 31.26 -46.43 37.47
C ARG A 34 31.25 -45.56 36.22
N ILE A 35 31.30 -46.18 35.04
CA ILE A 35 31.14 -45.47 33.77
C ILE A 35 29.70 -45.00 33.62
N ASP A 36 28.71 -45.82 33.99
CA ASP A 36 27.30 -45.45 33.97
C ASP A 36 26.99 -44.28 34.92
N GLU A 37 27.55 -44.27 36.12
CA GLU A 37 27.45 -43.13 37.04
C GLU A 37 27.99 -41.82 36.42
N LEU A 38 29.10 -41.89 35.68
CA LEU A 38 29.69 -40.73 35.00
C LEU A 38 28.87 -40.29 33.78
N LEU A 39 28.22 -41.24 33.09
CA LEU A 39 27.36 -40.97 31.94
C LEU A 39 25.96 -40.49 32.34
N ALA A 40 25.49 -40.78 33.56
CA ALA A 40 24.17 -40.38 34.06
C ALA A 40 23.91 -38.87 33.94
N ARG A 41 24.94 -38.03 34.17
CA ARG A 41 24.82 -36.57 34.00
C ARG A 41 24.57 -36.17 32.54
N LEU A 42 25.19 -36.88 31.59
CA LEU A 42 25.00 -36.65 30.17
C LEU A 42 23.60 -37.11 29.73
N GLU A 43 23.09 -38.19 30.32
CA GLU A 43 21.71 -38.64 30.10
C GLU A 43 20.69 -37.63 30.64
N GLU A 44 20.93 -37.06 31.82
CA GLU A 44 20.10 -35.99 32.38
C GLU A 44 20.11 -34.73 31.50
N GLU A 45 21.28 -34.30 31.04
CA GLU A 45 21.41 -33.14 30.13
C GLU A 45 20.70 -33.41 28.80
N LYS A 46 20.83 -34.62 28.26
CA LYS A 46 20.12 -35.05 27.04
C LYS A 46 18.61 -35.01 27.25
N GLU A 47 18.09 -35.54 28.36
CA GLU A 47 16.65 -35.56 28.62
C GLU A 47 16.11 -34.14 28.84
N ALA A 48 16.85 -33.28 29.54
CA ALA A 48 16.51 -31.87 29.70
C ALA A 48 16.40 -31.16 28.34
N MET A 49 17.38 -31.36 27.46
CA MET A 49 17.36 -30.79 26.11
C MET A 49 16.24 -31.36 25.23
N LEU A 50 15.95 -32.66 25.34
CA LEU A 50 14.83 -33.28 24.61
C LEU A 50 13.48 -32.75 25.10
N SER A 51 13.33 -32.57 26.41
CA SER A 51 12.14 -31.98 27.01
C SER A 51 11.96 -30.52 26.57
N GLU A 52 13.03 -29.72 26.58
CA GLU A 52 12.98 -28.33 26.09
C GLU A 52 12.63 -28.27 24.60
N ASN A 53 13.27 -29.09 23.78
CA ASN A 53 12.99 -29.15 22.35
C ASN A 53 11.53 -29.55 22.08
N ARG A 54 11.01 -30.53 22.81
CA ARG A 54 9.60 -30.95 22.72
C ARG A 54 8.67 -29.81 23.12
N ALA A 55 8.94 -29.10 24.21
CA ALA A 55 8.13 -27.96 24.63
C ALA A 55 8.08 -26.85 23.58
N ILE A 56 9.24 -26.51 22.98
CA ILE A 56 9.32 -25.51 21.90
C ILE A 56 8.58 -25.98 20.65
N ALA A 57 8.72 -27.26 20.29
CA ALA A 57 8.02 -27.84 19.14
C ALA A 57 6.50 -27.79 19.35
N GLU A 58 6.01 -28.15 20.53
CA GLU A 58 4.60 -28.07 20.90
C GLU A 58 4.09 -26.63 20.87
N GLU A 59 4.86 -25.67 21.39
CA GLU A 59 4.51 -24.25 21.32
C GLU A 59 4.43 -23.76 19.86
N ASN A 60 5.38 -24.15 19.01
CA ASN A 60 5.39 -23.79 17.60
C ASN A 60 4.20 -24.41 16.85
N LEU A 61 3.87 -25.68 17.11
CA LEU A 61 2.69 -26.34 16.56
C LEU A 61 1.40 -25.66 17.02
N SER A 62 1.34 -25.20 18.28
CA SER A 62 0.16 -24.47 18.80
C SER A 62 -0.07 -23.12 18.11
N LYS A 63 0.98 -22.50 17.54
CA LYS A 63 0.91 -21.23 16.80
C LYS A 63 0.48 -21.40 15.35
N GLU A 64 0.63 -22.59 14.78
CA GLU A 64 0.23 -22.89 13.40
C GLU A 64 -1.25 -22.56 13.11
N PRO A 65 -2.25 -23.02 13.90
CA PRO A 65 -3.65 -22.71 13.62
C PRO A 65 -3.94 -21.20 13.67
N VAL A 66 -3.31 -20.46 14.59
CA VAL A 66 -3.46 -19.00 14.70
C VAL A 66 -2.89 -18.31 13.46
N LEU A 67 -1.73 -18.75 12.97
CA LEU A 67 -1.13 -18.23 11.75
C LEU A 67 -2.01 -18.51 10.52
N VAL A 68 -2.61 -19.70 10.43
CA VAL A 68 -3.52 -20.06 9.34
C VAL A 68 -4.76 -19.17 9.38
N GLU A 69 -5.37 -18.97 10.54
CA GLU A 69 -6.53 -18.09 10.70
C GLU A 69 -6.21 -16.64 10.32
N LEU A 70 -5.10 -16.08 10.81
CA LEU A 70 -4.67 -14.72 10.50
C LEU A 70 -4.37 -14.54 9.01
N LYS A 71 -3.71 -15.51 8.37
CA LYS A 71 -3.50 -15.50 6.92
C LYS A 71 -4.82 -15.53 6.16
N GLY A 72 -5.80 -16.30 6.63
CA GLY A 72 -7.16 -16.33 6.07
C GLY A 72 -7.82 -14.95 6.14
N LYS A 73 -7.85 -14.33 7.32
CA LYS A 73 -8.41 -12.98 7.52
C LYS A 73 -7.70 -11.92 6.68
N LEU A 74 -6.37 -11.99 6.59
CA LEU A 74 -5.58 -11.07 5.76
C LEU A 74 -5.93 -11.23 4.27
N ASN A 75 -6.08 -12.46 3.80
CA ASN A 75 -6.46 -12.72 2.42
C ASN A 75 -7.87 -12.20 2.14
N GLU A 76 -8.84 -12.45 3.04
CA GLU A 76 -10.20 -11.93 2.92
C GLU A 76 -10.20 -10.40 2.83
N LEU A 77 -9.55 -9.70 3.77
CA LEU A 77 -9.49 -8.24 3.77
C LEU A 77 -8.78 -7.69 2.52
N SER A 78 -7.74 -8.38 2.04
CA SER A 78 -7.05 -8.03 0.80
C SER A 78 -7.96 -8.19 -0.42
N THR A 79 -8.76 -9.26 -0.49
CA THR A 79 -9.75 -9.46 -1.57
C THR A 79 -10.85 -8.40 -1.54
N GLN A 80 -11.39 -8.09 -0.36
CA GLN A 80 -12.38 -7.01 -0.19
C GLN A 80 -11.80 -5.65 -0.61
N GLY A 81 -10.56 -5.35 -0.21
CA GLY A 81 -9.87 -4.13 -0.62
C GLY A 81 -9.69 -4.02 -2.13
N LYS A 82 -9.32 -5.13 -2.79
CA LYS A 82 -9.20 -5.18 -4.27
C LYS A 82 -10.55 -4.95 -4.95
N GLU A 83 -11.61 -5.57 -4.45
CA GLU A 83 -12.96 -5.41 -4.99
C GLU A 83 -13.45 -3.96 -4.85
N LEU A 84 -13.29 -3.35 -3.67
CA LEU A 84 -13.61 -1.95 -3.45
C LEU A 84 -12.82 -1.02 -4.37
N CYS A 85 -11.51 -1.27 -4.55
CA CYS A 85 -10.70 -0.53 -5.51
C CYS A 85 -11.23 -0.66 -6.95
N SER A 86 -11.64 -1.87 -7.37
CA SER A 86 -12.26 -2.09 -8.68
C SER A 86 -13.53 -1.26 -8.84
N VAL A 87 -14.44 -1.32 -7.86
CA VAL A 87 -15.70 -0.55 -7.86
C VAL A 87 -15.42 0.95 -7.94
N VAL A 88 -14.44 1.45 -7.19
CA VAL A 88 -14.06 2.87 -7.24
C VAL A 88 -13.50 3.22 -8.62
N GLN A 89 -12.67 2.36 -9.20
CA GLN A 89 -12.11 2.57 -10.54
C GLN A 89 -13.20 2.59 -11.61
N GLU A 90 -14.17 1.67 -11.55
CA GLU A 90 -15.33 1.64 -12.45
C GLU A 90 -16.15 2.93 -12.34
N LYS A 91 -16.48 3.37 -11.13
CA LYS A 91 -17.19 4.64 -10.90
C LYS A 91 -16.41 5.84 -11.42
N LEU A 92 -15.08 5.83 -11.28
CA LEU A 92 -14.22 6.89 -11.78
C LEU A 92 -14.23 6.93 -13.32
N VAL A 93 -14.18 5.78 -13.97
CA VAL A 93 -14.33 5.67 -15.43
C VAL A 93 -15.72 6.16 -15.87
N GLU A 94 -16.78 5.78 -15.16
CA GLU A 94 -18.14 6.25 -15.44
C GLU A 94 -18.25 7.77 -15.32
N ILE A 95 -17.73 8.37 -14.25
CA ILE A 95 -17.69 9.82 -14.05
C ILE A 95 -16.88 10.49 -15.16
N LYS A 96 -15.71 9.96 -15.52
CA LYS A 96 -14.89 10.50 -16.62
C LYS A 96 -15.62 10.43 -17.96
N SER A 97 -16.31 9.33 -18.26
CA SER A 97 -17.07 9.19 -19.50
C SER A 97 -18.20 10.22 -19.59
N LYS A 98 -18.94 10.42 -18.50
CA LYS A 98 -20.01 11.44 -18.40
C LYS A 98 -19.45 12.85 -18.46
N SER A 99 -18.31 13.10 -17.80
CA SER A 99 -17.63 14.40 -17.80
C SER A 99 -17.02 14.75 -19.15
N ASN A 100 -16.51 13.76 -19.90
CA ASN A 100 -15.93 13.99 -21.23
C ASN A 100 -16.99 14.35 -22.27
N ASN A 101 -18.24 13.89 -22.12
CA ASN A 101 -19.33 14.24 -23.03
C ASN A 101 -19.74 15.72 -22.93
N VAL A 102 -19.41 16.41 -21.83
CA VAL A 102 -19.73 17.84 -21.63
C VAL A 102 -18.63 18.52 -20.81
N ASN A 103 -17.39 18.58 -21.34
CA ASN A 103 -16.42 19.50 -20.77
C ASN A 103 -16.93 20.93 -20.97
N ALA A 104 -16.85 21.77 -19.93
CA ALA A 104 -17.38 23.13 -19.98
C ALA A 104 -16.70 23.98 -21.07
N ASP A 105 -15.40 23.77 -21.32
CA ASP A 105 -14.70 24.43 -22.43
C ASP A 105 -15.23 23.98 -23.80
N THR A 106 -15.52 22.69 -23.96
CA THR A 106 -16.11 22.13 -25.20
C THR A 106 -17.51 22.67 -25.42
N ALA A 107 -18.34 22.73 -24.37
CA ALA A 107 -19.68 23.30 -24.44
C ALA A 107 -19.67 24.80 -24.77
N LEU A 108 -18.69 25.56 -24.24
CA LEU A 108 -18.49 26.97 -24.61
C LEU A 108 -18.13 27.11 -26.09
N ALA A 109 -17.18 26.31 -26.58
CA ALA A 109 -16.76 26.33 -27.99
C ALA A 109 -17.92 26.00 -28.94
N LEU A 110 -18.72 24.98 -28.62
CA LEU A 110 -19.92 24.62 -29.39
C LEU A 110 -20.96 25.76 -29.38
N LEU A 111 -21.17 26.41 -28.24
CA LEU A 111 -22.11 27.52 -28.13
C LEU A 111 -21.66 28.74 -28.95
N GLN A 112 -20.36 29.03 -28.97
CA GLN A 112 -19.78 30.09 -29.79
C GLN A 112 -19.90 29.78 -31.29
N ALA A 113 -19.58 28.55 -31.70
CA ALA A 113 -19.74 28.10 -33.08
C ALA A 113 -21.20 28.21 -33.55
N ALA A 114 -22.14 27.72 -32.74
CA ALA A 114 -23.56 27.80 -33.03
C ALA A 114 -24.15 29.23 -32.95
N ALA A 115 -23.44 30.18 -32.34
CA ALA A 115 -23.79 31.60 -32.40
C ALA A 115 -23.27 32.26 -33.67
N ALA A 116 -22.05 31.92 -34.09
CA ALA A 116 -21.44 32.39 -35.34
C ALA A 116 -22.18 31.86 -36.58
N GLU A 117 -22.61 30.60 -36.56
CA GLU A 117 -23.41 30.00 -37.64
C GLU A 117 -24.73 30.76 -37.85
N ILE A 118 -25.50 31.03 -36.77
CA ILE A 118 -26.74 31.80 -36.88
C ILE A 118 -26.47 33.26 -37.28
N GLU A 119 -25.34 33.83 -36.87
CA GLU A 119 -24.93 35.16 -37.33
C GLU A 119 -24.73 35.16 -38.85
N GLU A 120 -23.97 34.22 -39.41
CA GLU A 120 -23.77 34.07 -40.85
C GLU A 120 -25.10 33.80 -41.59
N GLU A 121 -25.94 32.90 -41.09
CA GLU A 121 -27.27 32.65 -41.66
C GLU A 121 -28.13 33.92 -41.69
N SER A 122 -28.08 34.72 -40.62
CA SER A 122 -28.83 35.98 -40.55
C SER A 122 -28.30 37.04 -41.51
N GLU A 123 -26.98 37.10 -41.74
CA GLU A 123 -26.38 37.96 -42.78
C GLU A 123 -26.77 37.49 -44.18
N ASN A 124 -26.86 36.18 -44.42
CA ASN A 124 -27.32 35.64 -45.69
C ASN A 124 -28.79 36.00 -45.97
N LYS A 125 -29.66 36.03 -44.94
CA LYS A 125 -31.04 36.53 -45.08
C LYS A 125 -31.08 38.03 -45.46
N VAL A 126 -30.16 38.85 -44.92
CA VAL A 126 -30.02 40.26 -45.31
C VAL A 126 -29.61 40.39 -46.77
N LYS A 127 -28.64 39.60 -47.23
CA LYS A 127 -28.23 39.60 -48.66
C LYS A 127 -29.39 39.26 -49.58
N LYS A 128 -30.13 38.17 -49.28
CA LYS A 128 -31.31 37.77 -50.07
C LYS A 128 -32.38 38.85 -50.16
N LEU A 129 -32.61 39.61 -49.09
CA LEU A 129 -33.50 40.77 -49.12
C LEU A 129 -32.98 41.86 -50.07
N LEU A 130 -31.68 42.18 -50.01
CA LEU A 130 -31.06 43.21 -50.87
C LEU A 130 -31.06 42.81 -52.35
N ASP A 131 -30.94 41.51 -52.63
CA ASP A 131 -30.99 40.94 -53.97
C ASP A 131 -32.44 40.77 -54.49
N ASN A 132 -33.45 41.19 -53.70
CA ASN A 132 -34.89 41.02 -53.96
C ASN A 132 -35.34 39.55 -54.11
N GLU A 133 -34.59 38.60 -53.54
CA GLU A 133 -34.92 37.16 -53.51
C GLU A 133 -35.87 36.79 -52.36
N LEU A 134 -36.07 37.71 -51.40
CA LEU A 134 -36.91 37.52 -50.20
C LEU A 134 -37.83 38.73 -50.02
N SER A 135 -39.10 38.49 -49.67
CA SER A 135 -40.03 39.58 -49.35
C SER A 135 -39.70 40.21 -48.00
N LEU A 136 -40.11 41.47 -47.80
CA LEU A 136 -39.85 42.18 -46.54
C LEU A 136 -40.56 41.51 -45.35
N GLU A 137 -41.78 41.00 -45.55
CA GLU A 137 -42.56 40.35 -44.50
C GLU A 137 -41.87 39.04 -44.06
N ASP A 138 -41.49 38.19 -45.02
CA ASP A 138 -40.80 36.93 -44.77
C ASP A 138 -39.42 37.17 -44.11
N PHE A 139 -38.71 38.22 -44.55
CA PHE A 139 -37.45 38.61 -43.92
C PHE A 139 -37.63 38.93 -42.44
N LEU A 140 -38.65 39.72 -42.07
CA LEU A 140 -38.88 40.08 -40.68
C LEU A 140 -39.28 38.88 -39.83
N GLU A 141 -40.10 37.98 -40.37
CA GLU A 141 -40.50 36.74 -39.70
C GLU A 141 -39.30 35.83 -39.41
N GLU A 142 -38.33 35.72 -40.32
CA GLU A 142 -37.17 34.85 -40.15
C GLU A 142 -35.98 35.52 -39.43
N PHE A 143 -35.70 36.79 -39.72
CA PHE A 143 -34.50 37.49 -39.24
C PHE A 143 -34.59 37.83 -37.75
N MET A 144 -35.74 38.32 -37.28
CA MET A 144 -35.93 38.74 -35.90
C MET A 144 -35.73 37.59 -34.88
N PRO A 145 -36.37 36.41 -35.03
CA PRO A 145 -36.13 35.28 -34.13
C PRO A 145 -34.71 34.72 -34.26
N SER A 146 -34.13 34.74 -35.47
CA SER A 146 -32.74 34.32 -35.71
C SER A 146 -31.75 35.20 -34.94
N ARG A 147 -31.84 36.53 -35.06
CA ARG A 147 -30.99 37.48 -34.33
C ARG A 147 -31.20 37.41 -32.83
N LYS A 148 -32.45 37.28 -32.36
CA LYS A 148 -32.75 37.08 -30.93
C LYS A 148 -32.03 35.83 -30.39
N THR A 149 -32.08 34.72 -31.12
CA THR A 149 -31.41 33.48 -30.72
C THR A 149 -29.89 33.62 -30.72
N MET A 150 -29.31 34.25 -31.74
CA MET A 150 -27.88 34.55 -31.82
C MET A 150 -27.40 35.41 -30.65
N HIS A 151 -28.07 36.52 -30.34
CA HIS A 151 -27.71 37.38 -29.22
C HIS A 151 -27.84 36.65 -27.87
N LEU A 152 -28.87 35.82 -27.69
CA LEU A 152 -29.01 34.99 -26.49
C LEU A 152 -27.85 34.00 -26.34
N ARG A 153 -27.40 33.38 -27.43
CA ARG A 153 -26.25 32.45 -27.40
C ARG A 153 -24.93 33.19 -27.14
N LYS A 154 -24.71 34.37 -27.74
CA LYS A 154 -23.55 35.24 -27.45
C LYS A 154 -23.50 35.63 -25.98
N LEU A 155 -24.61 36.12 -25.42
CA LEU A 155 -24.69 36.47 -24.00
C LEU A 155 -24.44 35.27 -23.08
N LYS A 156 -24.99 34.09 -23.41
CA LYS A 156 -24.74 32.86 -22.66
C LYS A 156 -23.27 32.45 -22.73
N ALA A 157 -22.61 32.56 -23.88
CA ALA A 157 -21.19 32.26 -24.05
C ALA A 157 -20.30 33.23 -23.25
N GLU A 158 -20.62 34.54 -23.26
CA GLU A 158 -19.93 35.54 -22.44
C GLU A 158 -20.05 35.22 -20.95
N LYS A 159 -21.26 34.94 -20.47
CA LYS A 159 -21.49 34.59 -19.06
C LYS A 159 -20.82 33.29 -18.65
N MET A 160 -20.81 32.29 -19.54
CA MET A 160 -20.09 31.05 -19.31
C MET A 160 -18.57 31.27 -19.26
N THR A 161 -18.04 32.16 -20.09
CA THR A 161 -16.62 32.56 -20.07
C THR A 161 -16.26 33.24 -18.75
N GLU A 162 -17.12 34.15 -18.26
CA GLU A 162 -16.96 34.77 -16.94
C GLU A 162 -16.91 33.74 -15.81
N LEU A 163 -17.82 32.76 -15.83
CA LEU A 163 -17.88 31.68 -14.83
C LEU A 163 -16.64 30.77 -14.86
N LEU A 164 -16.12 30.46 -16.05
CA LEU A 164 -14.89 29.68 -16.21
C LEU A 164 -13.64 30.44 -15.76
N ARG A 165 -13.65 31.78 -15.89
CA ARG A 165 -12.55 32.64 -15.47
C ARG A 165 -12.54 32.92 -13.97
N GLN A 166 -13.68 32.80 -13.28
CA GLN A 166 -13.71 32.98 -11.83
C GLN A 166 -12.89 31.87 -11.15
N PRO A 167 -11.90 32.21 -10.30
CA PRO A 167 -11.21 31.22 -9.51
C PRO A 167 -12.24 30.55 -8.60
N LYS A 168 -12.42 29.23 -8.74
CA LYS A 168 -13.17 28.44 -7.76
C LYS A 168 -12.60 28.78 -6.38
N PRO A 169 -13.41 29.17 -5.37
CA PRO A 169 -12.91 29.29 -4.02
C PRO A 169 -12.31 27.94 -3.66
N GLN A 170 -10.99 27.91 -3.46
CA GLN A 170 -10.33 26.75 -2.92
C GLN A 170 -11.05 26.38 -1.63
N PRO A 171 -11.46 25.12 -1.44
CA PRO A 171 -12.00 24.71 -0.15
C PRO A 171 -10.95 25.09 0.91
N PRO A 172 -11.35 25.67 2.06
CA PRO A 172 -10.40 25.89 3.13
C PRO A 172 -9.74 24.55 3.42
N ASN A 173 -8.42 24.54 3.35
CA ASN A 173 -7.57 23.41 3.67
C ASN A 173 -7.91 22.95 5.09
N ARG A 174 -8.88 22.04 5.23
CA ARG A 174 -9.18 21.32 6.46
C ARG A 174 -8.12 20.23 6.62
N ASN A 175 -6.88 20.67 6.80
CA ASN A 175 -5.86 19.81 7.39
C ASN A 175 -5.41 20.46 8.70
N SER A 176 -6.36 20.53 9.64
CA SER A 176 -6.04 20.59 11.06
C SER A 176 -6.26 19.18 11.62
N GLY A 177 -5.15 18.55 11.99
CA GLY A 177 -5.10 17.20 12.53
C GLY A 177 -3.74 16.96 13.21
N TYR A 178 -3.57 17.60 14.38
CA TYR A 178 -2.74 17.17 15.52
C TYR A 178 -1.30 16.71 15.28
N TYR A 179 -0.36 17.66 15.36
CA TYR A 179 0.92 17.43 16.04
C TYR A 179 1.32 18.72 16.79
N PRO A 180 1.31 18.75 18.14
CA PRO A 180 1.97 19.81 18.88
C PRO A 180 3.45 19.45 19.03
N GLY A 181 4.31 20.13 18.28
CA GLY A 181 5.76 19.95 18.36
C GLY A 181 6.45 21.31 18.39
N SER A 182 6.59 21.84 19.60
CA SER A 182 7.21 23.12 19.92
C SER A 182 8.64 23.24 19.37
N THR A 183 8.93 24.42 18.84
CA THR A 183 10.27 25.01 18.81
C THR A 183 10.94 24.89 20.19
N GLY A 184 12.14 24.33 20.26
CA GLY A 184 12.93 24.28 21.49
C GLY A 184 14.09 23.30 21.37
N GLY A 185 15.32 23.81 21.40
CA GLY A 185 16.53 23.01 21.31
C GLY A 185 16.93 22.29 22.60
N LEU A 186 17.95 21.43 22.43
CA LEU A 186 18.83 20.74 23.40
C LEU A 186 18.27 19.46 24.07
N PRO A 187 19.14 18.55 24.58
CA PRO A 187 20.36 17.97 24.02
C PRO A 187 20.29 16.42 23.97
N TYR A 188 20.95 15.77 23.02
CA TYR A 188 21.07 14.30 23.00
C TYR A 188 22.08 13.81 24.05
N PRO A 189 21.78 12.75 24.84
CA PRO A 189 22.81 11.95 25.47
C PRO A 189 23.31 10.89 24.47
N SER A 190 24.62 10.87 24.30
CA SER A 190 25.38 9.80 23.66
C SER A 190 25.47 8.59 24.58
N ALA A 191 25.08 7.40 24.09
CA ALA A 191 25.71 6.11 24.38
C ALA A 191 24.88 4.96 23.79
N GLY A 192 25.55 4.01 23.12
CA GLY A 192 24.97 2.68 22.83
C GLY A 192 25.15 2.24 21.39
N SER A 193 26.32 1.71 21.07
CA SER A 193 26.64 0.97 19.85
C SER A 193 25.76 -0.27 19.66
N VAL A 194 24.96 -0.30 18.59
CA VAL A 194 24.26 -1.50 18.10
C VAL A 194 24.72 -1.77 16.66
N PRO A 195 25.17 -3.00 16.32
CA PRO A 195 25.78 -3.27 15.04
C PRO A 195 24.72 -3.71 14.03
N TYR A 196 24.05 -2.77 13.39
CA TYR A 196 23.32 -3.05 12.15
C TYR A 196 23.62 -1.99 11.09
N PRO A 197 24.05 -2.38 9.88
CA PRO A 197 24.44 -1.44 8.85
C PRO A 197 23.20 -0.71 8.31
N LEU A 198 23.07 0.58 8.65
CA LEU A 198 22.19 1.54 7.99
C LEU A 198 22.81 1.91 6.64
N GLY A 199 22.59 1.06 5.63
CA GLY A 199 22.85 1.36 4.23
C GLY A 199 21.54 1.37 3.43
N PRO A 200 21.41 2.22 2.39
CA PRO A 200 20.22 2.24 1.54
C PRO A 200 20.14 0.94 0.74
N MET A 201 19.35 -0.02 1.22
CA MET A 201 19.00 -1.21 0.45
C MET A 201 18.02 -0.82 -0.66
N PRO A 202 18.33 -1.08 -1.95
CA PRO A 202 17.37 -0.91 -3.03
C PRO A 202 16.36 -2.06 -2.91
N MET A 203 15.18 -1.78 -2.37
CA MET A 203 14.06 -2.71 -2.41
C MET A 203 13.62 -2.87 -3.88
N PRO A 204 13.57 -4.10 -4.44
CA PRO A 204 13.06 -4.30 -5.78
C PRO A 204 11.55 -4.03 -5.79
N MET A 205 11.13 -3.00 -6.53
CA MET A 205 9.73 -2.71 -6.83
C MET A 205 9.08 -3.90 -7.53
N PRO A 206 7.89 -4.37 -7.10
CA PRO A 206 7.12 -5.35 -7.85
C PRO A 206 6.77 -4.79 -9.24
N GLY A 207 7.07 -5.59 -10.26
CA GLY A 207 7.08 -5.20 -11.67
C GLY A 207 5.77 -4.57 -12.15
N ILE A 208 5.89 -3.34 -12.64
CA ILE A 208 4.92 -2.73 -13.56
C ILE A 208 5.13 -3.42 -14.91
N SER A 209 4.27 -4.39 -15.23
CA SER A 209 4.17 -4.98 -16.56
C SER A 209 3.73 -3.88 -17.54
N ARG A 210 4.67 -3.35 -18.32
CA ARG A 210 4.35 -2.57 -19.52
C ARG A 210 3.86 -3.52 -20.62
N PRO A 211 2.74 -3.23 -21.29
CA PRO A 211 2.36 -3.97 -22.49
C PRO A 211 3.27 -3.55 -23.66
N TYR A 212 3.73 -4.55 -24.41
CA TYR A 212 4.38 -4.34 -25.71
C TYR A 212 3.32 -3.92 -26.74
N PHE A 213 3.57 -2.79 -27.39
CA PHE A 213 3.25 -2.54 -28.80
C PHE A 213 4.52 -2.04 -29.47
#